data_AF-Q5ZSH1-F1
#
_entry.id   AF-Q5ZSH1-F1
#
_cell.length_a   1.000
_cell.length_b   1.000
_cell.length_c   1.000
_cell.angle_alpha   90.00
_cell.angle_beta   90.00
_cell.angle_gamma   90.00
#
_symmetry.space_group_name_H-M   'P 1'
#
loop_
_entity.id
_entity.type
_entity.pdbx_description
1 polymer ?
#
loop_
_entity_poly.entity_id
_entity_poly.type
_entity_poly.pdbx_seq_one_letter_code
_entity_poly.pdbx_strand_id
1 'polypeptide(L)'
;METKMSITVKSLDFDQCISNRKYKESLQTNDGRKVWDANSLFNANKEILGKNNNGDPIHVFIGSNRQNLKADLINLNAGAATLFIPVAQELCDVMGATFHPLLVPDLICENAAIGDTFHSALQVIKGLNDLNSLNSESLAELVKSALSGQLNSLHCISDESKFLMLYSQIQYIAQQYPDEKINFEFYDDKEDILKPLYEIFSKNPDLIPANVTLNIKRYLNGNLMETDFSPILGLGSQQENYQNIVKWIHKQSSSHLKSGNCCQVLEMDNEKIARYCRFGKDETRLKLLDSLENLAKHQVGQKDQKMDDFIKESYEKMGSSKDMDSITLQQSFEEINSAIKVTEAINKVIANYRKEAKCLFSVGMNAKADRIEKALLNVPVEDRGKIFSNDKISPELIAIRAALASHRYFGKRGNVYYKDEARTVIDENKAATTYNNLRKQFANLRTRSHADAQVELEHSSEVSRTLNL
;
A
#
# COMPACT_ATOMS: atom_id res chain seq x y z
N MET A 1 25.61 -30.10 16.97
CA MET A 1 24.60 -29.23 16.34
C MET A 1 23.40 -29.25 17.26
N GLU A 2 23.15 -28.19 18.01
CA GLU A 2 21.87 -28.04 18.69
C GLU A 2 20.77 -28.01 17.64
N THR A 3 19.79 -28.91 17.76
CA THR A 3 18.55 -28.84 16.99
C THR A 3 17.85 -27.57 17.39
N LYS A 4 17.84 -26.56 16.51
CA LYS A 4 16.99 -25.37 16.65
C LYS A 4 15.57 -25.82 16.96
N MET A 5 14.94 -25.23 17.97
CA MET A 5 13.55 -25.55 18.26
C MET A 5 12.67 -25.05 17.10
N SER A 6 11.52 -25.69 16.98
CA SER A 6 10.53 -25.39 15.95
C SER A 6 9.27 -24.95 16.66
N ILE A 7 8.65 -23.89 16.17
CA ILE A 7 7.33 -23.44 16.62
C ILE A 7 6.35 -23.51 15.46
N THR A 8 5.09 -23.77 15.77
CA THR A 8 4.00 -23.70 14.81
C THR A 8 3.12 -22.51 15.09
N VAL A 9 2.81 -21.76 14.04
CA VAL A 9 1.94 -20.59 14.11
C VAL A 9 0.70 -20.87 13.28
N LYS A 10 -0.49 -20.62 13.84
CA LYS A 10 -1.77 -20.77 13.14
C LYS A 10 -2.48 -19.43 13.10
N SER A 11 -2.66 -18.88 11.91
CA SER A 11 -3.48 -17.68 11.68
C SER A 11 -4.79 -18.12 11.05
N LEU A 12 -5.88 -17.92 11.79
CA LEU A 12 -7.16 -18.58 11.54
C LEU A 12 -8.20 -17.60 11.03
N ASP A 13 -8.66 -17.75 9.80
CA ASP A 13 -9.93 -17.15 9.40
C ASP A 13 -11.11 -17.78 10.16
N PHE A 14 -12.20 -17.01 10.30
CA PHE A 14 -13.34 -17.40 11.09
C PHE A 14 -14.54 -17.85 10.28
N ASP A 15 -15.13 -16.96 9.49
CA ASP A 15 -16.41 -17.21 8.82
C ASP A 15 -16.29 -18.31 7.78
N GLN A 16 -17.11 -19.37 7.88
CA GLN A 16 -17.09 -20.54 6.98
C GLN A 16 -15.79 -21.38 7.00
N CYS A 17 -14.71 -20.84 7.55
CA CYS A 17 -13.47 -21.52 7.93
C CYS A 17 -13.66 -22.27 9.27
N ILE A 18 -13.12 -21.77 10.40
CA ILE A 18 -13.28 -22.47 11.69
C ILE A 18 -14.71 -22.35 12.25
N SER A 19 -15.45 -21.29 11.90
CA SER A 19 -16.89 -21.15 12.16
C SER A 19 -17.72 -21.85 11.08
N ASN A 20 -17.39 -23.13 10.83
CA ASN A 20 -18.07 -23.96 9.85
C ASN A 20 -19.42 -24.48 10.37
N ARG A 21 -20.18 -25.12 9.47
CA ARG A 21 -21.50 -25.70 9.75
C ARG A 21 -21.55 -26.59 11.00
N LYS A 22 -20.57 -27.48 11.21
CA LYS A 22 -20.55 -28.38 12.39
C LYS A 22 -20.52 -27.58 13.69
N TYR A 23 -19.71 -26.53 13.72
CA TYR A 23 -19.68 -25.62 14.87
C TYR A 23 -21.00 -24.85 15.03
N LYS A 24 -21.57 -24.31 13.94
CA LYS A 24 -22.86 -23.59 14.01
C LYS A 24 -23.99 -24.46 14.58
N GLU A 25 -24.05 -25.72 14.15
CA GLU A 25 -25.02 -26.70 14.63
C GLU A 25 -24.79 -27.05 16.11
N SER A 26 -23.53 -27.12 16.56
CA SER A 26 -23.20 -27.39 17.96
C SER A 26 -23.60 -26.28 18.94
N LEU A 27 -23.80 -25.05 18.46
CA LEU A 27 -24.26 -23.92 19.27
C LEU A 27 -25.78 -23.89 19.47
N GLN A 28 -26.54 -24.71 18.73
CA GLN A 28 -27.98 -24.87 18.93
C GLN A 28 -28.21 -25.84 20.09
N THR A 29 -28.65 -25.32 21.25
CA THR A 29 -29.01 -26.17 22.39
C THR A 29 -30.53 -26.18 22.59
N ASN A 30 -31.04 -27.20 23.27
CA ASN A 30 -32.47 -27.30 23.62
C ASN A 30 -32.94 -26.16 24.54
N ASP A 31 -32.00 -25.51 25.24
CA ASP A 31 -32.25 -24.48 26.26
C ASP A 31 -31.98 -23.05 25.76
N GLY A 32 -31.56 -22.88 24.49
CA GLY A 32 -31.25 -21.58 23.90
C GLY A 32 -30.07 -21.62 22.93
N ARG A 33 -29.59 -20.45 22.51
CA ARG A 33 -28.41 -20.33 21.64
C ARG A 33 -27.25 -19.78 22.47
N LYS A 34 -26.17 -20.55 22.62
CA LYS A 34 -24.91 -19.98 23.13
C LYS A 34 -24.37 -18.98 22.10
N VAL A 35 -23.89 -17.83 22.56
CA VAL A 35 -23.23 -16.86 21.68
C VAL A 35 -21.89 -17.42 21.23
N TRP A 36 -21.07 -18.07 22.07
CA TRP A 36 -19.86 -18.82 21.65
C TRP A 36 -19.55 -20.03 22.56
N ASP A 37 -18.74 -20.98 22.07
CA ASP A 37 -18.22 -22.12 22.86
C ASP A 37 -16.88 -22.64 22.28
N ALA A 38 -15.78 -22.39 22.99
CA ALA A 38 -14.43 -22.77 22.54
C ALA A 38 -14.22 -24.29 22.42
N ASN A 39 -14.83 -25.10 23.28
CA ASN A 39 -14.69 -26.56 23.20
C ASN A 39 -15.40 -27.11 21.96
N SER A 40 -16.60 -26.58 21.70
CA SER A 40 -17.36 -26.94 20.50
C SER A 40 -16.63 -26.50 19.22
N LEU A 41 -16.04 -25.30 19.22
CA LEU A 41 -15.20 -24.81 18.12
C LEU A 41 -13.97 -25.70 17.90
N PHE A 42 -13.27 -26.07 18.97
CA PHE A 42 -12.12 -26.98 18.92
C PHE A 42 -12.51 -28.34 18.35
N ASN A 43 -13.57 -28.96 18.87
CA ASN A 43 -14.03 -30.28 18.44
C ASN A 43 -14.46 -30.30 16.96
N ALA A 44 -15.13 -29.24 16.50
CA ALA A 44 -15.53 -29.10 15.11
C ALA A 44 -14.34 -28.96 14.13
N ASN A 45 -13.16 -28.59 14.63
CA ASN A 45 -11.97 -28.25 13.85
C ASN A 45 -10.71 -29.01 14.28
N LYS A 46 -10.89 -30.15 14.94
CA LYS A 46 -9.80 -30.93 15.56
C LYS A 46 -8.68 -31.29 14.58
N GLU A 47 -9.01 -31.45 13.30
CA GLU A 47 -8.04 -31.71 12.23
C GLU A 47 -6.92 -30.66 12.16
N ILE A 48 -7.28 -29.36 12.26
CA ILE A 48 -6.31 -28.27 12.09
C ILE A 48 -5.92 -27.60 13.41
N LEU A 49 -6.69 -27.80 14.48
CA LEU A 49 -6.42 -27.21 15.81
C LEU A 49 -5.77 -28.18 16.79
N GLY A 50 -5.76 -29.48 16.47
CA GLY A 50 -5.11 -30.49 17.31
C GLY A 50 -3.62 -30.26 17.48
N LYS A 51 -3.04 -30.87 18.52
CA LYS A 51 -1.59 -30.81 18.76
C LYS A 51 -0.82 -31.38 17.57
N ASN A 52 0.28 -30.74 17.21
CA ASN A 52 1.23 -31.33 16.27
C ASN A 52 1.90 -32.56 16.91
N ASN A 53 2.15 -33.58 16.10
CA ASN A 53 2.78 -34.83 16.54
C ASN A 53 4.18 -34.64 17.14
N ASN A 54 4.80 -33.48 16.91
CA ASN A 54 6.19 -33.21 17.27
C ASN A 54 6.34 -32.49 18.63
N GLY A 55 5.25 -32.05 19.26
CA GLY A 55 5.30 -31.36 20.55
C GLY A 55 5.72 -29.88 20.49
N ASP A 56 5.95 -29.33 19.28
CA ASP A 56 6.27 -27.92 19.05
C ASP A 56 5.23 -26.99 19.71
N PRO A 57 5.66 -25.89 20.37
CA PRO A 57 4.76 -24.85 20.85
C PRO A 57 3.85 -24.33 19.73
N ILE A 58 2.59 -24.10 20.06
CA ILE A 58 1.58 -23.57 19.12
C ILE A 58 1.28 -22.13 19.50
N HIS A 59 1.39 -21.25 18.51
CA HIS A 59 1.02 -19.85 18.59
C HIS A 59 -0.19 -19.59 17.68
N VAL A 60 -1.14 -18.77 18.12
CA VAL A 60 -2.38 -18.53 17.37
C VAL A 60 -2.63 -17.03 17.21
N PHE A 61 -3.03 -16.65 15.99
CA PHE A 61 -3.48 -15.31 15.64
C PHE A 61 -4.91 -15.34 15.09
N ILE A 62 -5.58 -14.19 15.17
CA ILE A 62 -6.83 -13.92 14.42
C ILE A 62 -6.45 -13.65 12.95
N GLY A 63 -6.77 -14.60 12.07
CA GLY A 63 -6.55 -14.54 10.61
C GLY A 63 -7.80 -14.10 9.83
N SER A 64 -8.70 -13.34 10.47
CA SER A 64 -10.01 -12.97 9.93
C SER A 64 -10.18 -11.46 9.79
N ASN A 65 -11.05 -11.01 8.87
CA ASN A 65 -11.38 -9.59 8.70
C ASN A 65 -12.18 -9.01 9.90
N ARG A 66 -12.52 -9.84 10.89
CA ARG A 66 -13.04 -9.43 12.20
C ARG A 66 -11.95 -8.79 13.08
N GLN A 67 -11.38 -7.69 12.60
CA GLN A 67 -10.21 -7.02 13.18
C GLN A 67 -10.56 -5.99 14.29
N ASN A 68 -11.83 -5.88 14.67
CA ASN A 68 -12.30 -5.05 15.77
C ASN A 68 -13.73 -5.47 16.18
N LEU A 69 -14.22 -4.98 17.33
CA LEU A 69 -15.54 -5.32 17.85
C LEU A 69 -16.68 -4.98 16.89
N LYS A 70 -16.58 -3.85 16.18
CA LYS A 70 -17.60 -3.42 15.22
C LYS A 70 -17.71 -4.40 14.06
N ALA A 71 -16.59 -4.83 13.49
CA ALA A 71 -16.55 -5.84 12.43
C ALA A 71 -17.10 -7.19 12.91
N ASP A 72 -16.76 -7.58 14.14
CA ASP A 72 -17.26 -8.82 14.76
C ASP A 72 -18.79 -8.80 14.94
N LEU A 73 -19.34 -7.68 15.45
CA LEU A 73 -20.78 -7.47 15.63
C LEU A 73 -21.54 -7.33 14.30
N ILE A 74 -20.97 -6.67 13.28
CA ILE A 74 -21.55 -6.59 11.94
C ILE A 74 -21.74 -7.99 11.36
N ASN A 75 -20.72 -8.84 11.48
CA ASN A 75 -20.81 -10.21 10.97
C ASN A 75 -21.82 -11.05 11.77
N LEU A 76 -21.90 -10.86 13.09
CA LEU A 76 -22.96 -11.49 13.91
C LEU A 76 -24.36 -11.11 13.41
N ASN A 77 -24.59 -9.82 13.14
CA ASN A 77 -25.86 -9.32 12.61
C ASN A 77 -26.16 -9.83 11.19
N ALA A 78 -25.12 -10.06 10.38
CA ALA A 78 -25.23 -10.64 9.04
C ALA A 78 -25.51 -12.15 9.05
N GLY A 79 -25.74 -12.76 10.22
CA GLY A 79 -26.09 -14.18 10.35
C GLY A 79 -24.90 -15.09 10.66
N ALA A 80 -23.76 -14.54 11.06
CA ALA A 80 -22.71 -15.39 11.60
C ALA A 80 -23.16 -16.10 12.88
N ALA A 81 -22.50 -17.21 13.17
CA ALA A 81 -22.88 -18.05 14.28
C ALA A 81 -22.63 -17.40 15.64
N THR A 82 -21.58 -16.56 15.73
CA THR A 82 -20.98 -16.13 17.00
C THR A 82 -20.00 -14.95 16.80
N LEU A 83 -19.45 -14.43 17.90
CA LEU A 83 -18.33 -13.49 17.96
C LEU A 83 -16.99 -14.23 17.96
N PHE A 84 -16.00 -13.73 17.22
CA PHE A 84 -14.66 -14.35 17.17
C PHE A 84 -13.73 -13.86 18.29
N ILE A 85 -13.77 -12.57 18.59
CA ILE A 85 -12.86 -11.95 19.58
C ILE A 85 -12.88 -12.67 20.94
N PRO A 86 -14.04 -12.93 21.58
CA PRO A 86 -14.05 -13.60 22.88
C PRO A 86 -13.65 -15.08 22.79
N VAL A 87 -14.03 -15.79 21.73
CA VAL A 87 -13.74 -17.23 21.61
C VAL A 87 -12.27 -17.51 21.24
N ALA A 88 -11.56 -16.56 20.62
CA ALA A 88 -10.18 -16.77 20.18
C ALA A 88 -9.21 -17.06 21.34
N GLN A 89 -9.30 -16.31 22.45
CA GLN A 89 -8.47 -16.54 23.64
C GLN A 89 -8.84 -17.88 24.32
N GLU A 90 -10.13 -18.12 24.56
CA GLU A 90 -10.60 -19.37 25.19
C GLU A 90 -10.23 -20.61 24.35
N LEU A 91 -10.26 -20.48 23.02
CA LEU A 91 -9.83 -21.55 22.11
C LEU A 91 -8.36 -21.88 22.32
N CYS A 92 -7.50 -20.88 22.50
CA CYS A 92 -6.08 -21.10 22.77
C CYS A 92 -5.86 -21.81 24.11
N ASP A 93 -6.65 -21.48 25.14
CA ASP A 93 -6.60 -22.16 26.44
C ASP A 93 -6.97 -23.65 26.29
N VAL A 94 -8.01 -23.97 25.50
CA VAL A 94 -8.40 -25.36 25.18
C VAL A 94 -7.29 -26.09 24.41
N MET A 95 -6.62 -25.40 23.48
CA MET A 95 -5.52 -25.96 22.69
C MET A 95 -4.23 -26.14 23.51
N GLY A 96 -4.07 -25.44 24.63
CA GLY A 96 -2.77 -25.25 25.29
C GLY A 96 -1.79 -24.45 24.42
N ALA A 97 -2.30 -23.48 23.66
CA ALA A 97 -1.54 -22.63 22.74
C ALA A 97 -1.36 -21.22 23.31
N THR A 98 -0.38 -20.49 22.79
CA THR A 98 -0.19 -19.06 23.11
C THR A 98 -0.98 -18.20 22.13
N PHE A 99 -1.94 -17.44 22.65
CA PHE A 99 -2.66 -16.45 21.87
C PHE A 99 -1.84 -15.17 21.67
N HIS A 100 -1.87 -14.61 20.46
CA HIS A 100 -1.28 -13.32 20.14
C HIS A 100 -2.37 -12.33 19.71
N PRO A 101 -2.61 -11.24 20.48
CA PRO A 101 -3.73 -10.32 20.27
C PRO A 101 -3.48 -9.27 19.18
N LEU A 102 -2.45 -9.42 18.35
CA LEU A 102 -2.08 -8.47 17.30
C LEU A 102 -3.20 -8.35 16.26
N LEU A 103 -3.78 -7.15 16.15
CA LEU A 103 -4.74 -6.79 15.10
C LEU A 103 -4.19 -5.63 14.26
N VAL A 104 -4.59 -5.56 12.99
CA VAL A 104 -4.14 -4.52 12.04
C VAL A 104 -4.40 -3.09 12.55
N PRO A 105 -5.52 -2.76 13.22
CA PRO A 105 -5.74 -1.44 13.79
C PRO A 105 -4.69 -1.03 14.84
N ASP A 106 -4.10 -1.97 15.59
CA ASP A 106 -3.00 -1.67 16.54
C ASP A 106 -1.79 -1.09 15.81
N LEU A 107 -1.62 -1.46 14.54
CA LEU A 107 -0.50 -1.02 13.72
C LEU A 107 -0.78 0.26 12.96
N ILE A 108 -2.03 0.71 12.82
CA ILE A 108 -2.38 1.83 11.93
C ILE A 108 -2.85 3.04 12.72
N CYS A 109 -3.57 2.82 13.82
CA CYS A 109 -3.99 3.89 14.71
C CYS A 109 -2.77 4.57 15.37
N GLU A 110 -2.86 5.88 15.53
CA GLU A 110 -1.85 6.62 16.29
C GLU A 110 -1.89 6.20 17.77
N ASN A 111 -0.71 5.98 18.35
CA ASN A 111 -0.53 5.66 19.78
C ASN A 111 -1.17 4.33 20.28
N ALA A 112 -1.59 3.44 19.38
CA ALA A 112 -2.03 2.10 19.77
C ALA A 112 -0.84 1.16 20.00
N ALA A 113 -0.87 0.38 21.07
CA ALA A 113 0.03 -0.74 21.31
C ALA A 113 -0.58 -2.05 20.77
N ILE A 114 0.28 -3.03 20.52
CA ILE A 114 -0.15 -4.37 20.10
C ILE A 114 -1.10 -4.96 21.15
N GLY A 115 -2.29 -5.35 20.70
CA GLY A 115 -3.33 -5.92 21.53
C GLY A 115 -4.34 -4.92 22.09
N ASP A 116 -4.12 -3.61 22.00
CA ASP A 116 -5.05 -2.61 22.55
C ASP A 116 -6.46 -2.74 21.96
N THR A 117 -6.56 -2.98 20.65
CA THR A 117 -7.85 -3.17 19.96
C THR A 117 -8.58 -4.40 20.50
N PHE A 118 -7.87 -5.51 20.68
CA PHE A 118 -8.43 -6.76 21.19
C PHE A 118 -8.91 -6.62 22.65
N HIS A 119 -8.07 -6.07 23.53
CA HIS A 119 -8.40 -5.91 24.95
C HIS A 119 -9.54 -4.91 25.17
N SER A 120 -9.59 -3.82 24.39
CA SER A 120 -10.69 -2.86 24.42
C SER A 120 -12.01 -3.53 24.02
N ALA A 121 -12.00 -4.35 22.97
CA ALA A 121 -13.17 -5.12 22.56
C ALA A 121 -13.64 -6.09 23.66
N LEU A 122 -12.72 -6.82 24.30
CA LEU A 122 -13.04 -7.70 25.42
C LEU A 122 -13.60 -6.94 26.63
N GLN A 123 -13.08 -5.76 26.94
CA GLN A 123 -13.58 -4.95 28.06
C GLN A 123 -15.03 -4.52 27.84
N VAL A 124 -15.36 -4.09 26.62
CA VAL A 124 -16.75 -3.78 26.24
C VAL A 124 -17.62 -5.02 26.38
N ILE A 125 -17.19 -6.16 25.81
CA ILE A 125 -17.90 -7.44 25.88
C ILE A 125 -18.18 -7.86 27.34
N LYS A 126 -17.20 -7.72 28.24
CA LYS A 126 -17.36 -8.04 29.67
C LYS A 126 -18.35 -7.12 30.38
N GLY A 127 -18.40 -5.85 29.99
CA GLY A 127 -19.35 -4.87 30.54
C GLY A 127 -20.81 -5.13 30.16
N LEU A 128 -21.06 -5.97 29.15
CA LEU A 128 -22.40 -6.22 28.61
C LEU A 128 -23.23 -7.26 29.37
N ASN A 129 -22.75 -7.78 30.51
CA ASN A 129 -23.41 -8.77 31.38
C ASN A 129 -24.10 -9.93 30.63
N ASP A 130 -23.44 -11.09 30.63
CA ASP A 130 -23.95 -12.37 30.14
C ASP A 130 -24.59 -12.29 28.75
N LEU A 131 -23.76 -12.03 27.73
CA LEU A 131 -24.15 -12.06 26.31
C LEU A 131 -24.92 -13.34 25.94
N ASN A 132 -24.62 -14.47 26.61
CA ASN A 132 -25.32 -15.74 26.43
C ASN A 132 -26.76 -15.75 26.99
N SER A 133 -27.13 -14.77 27.80
CA SER A 133 -28.49 -14.56 28.32
C SER A 133 -29.31 -13.57 27.51
N LEU A 134 -28.69 -12.83 26.56
CA LEU A 134 -29.40 -11.85 25.76
C LEU A 134 -30.36 -12.54 24.78
N ASN A 135 -31.60 -12.06 24.75
CA ASN A 135 -32.53 -12.42 23.69
C ASN A 135 -32.15 -11.70 22.36
N SER A 136 -32.77 -12.13 21.26
CA SER A 136 -32.48 -11.58 19.92
C SER A 136 -32.70 -10.06 19.80
N GLU A 137 -33.64 -9.49 20.57
CA GLU A 137 -33.96 -8.06 20.53
C GLU A 137 -32.87 -7.23 21.23
N SER A 138 -32.44 -7.64 22.43
CA SER A 138 -31.34 -6.99 23.15
C SER A 138 -30.01 -7.11 22.41
N LEU A 139 -29.77 -8.23 21.73
CA LEU A 139 -28.61 -8.38 20.85
C LEU A 139 -28.66 -7.42 19.66
N ALA A 140 -29.83 -7.25 19.03
CA ALA A 140 -30.02 -6.31 17.94
C ALA A 140 -29.84 -4.85 18.39
N GLU A 141 -30.28 -4.50 19.60
CA GLU A 141 -30.08 -3.16 20.17
C GLU A 141 -28.60 -2.88 20.47
N LEU A 142 -27.86 -3.87 20.99
CA LEU A 142 -26.42 -3.80 21.17
C LEU A 142 -25.69 -3.59 19.84
N VAL A 143 -26.02 -4.38 18.83
CA VAL A 143 -25.48 -4.21 17.47
C VAL A 143 -25.80 -2.81 16.96
N LYS A 144 -27.02 -2.32 17.16
CA LYS A 144 -27.45 -0.98 16.74
C LYS A 144 -26.66 0.11 17.45
N SER A 145 -26.35 -0.02 18.75
CA SER A 145 -25.51 0.91 19.51
C SER A 145 -24.05 0.89 19.00
N ALA A 146 -23.52 -0.29 18.68
CA ALA A 146 -22.20 -0.42 18.07
C ALA A 146 -22.12 0.22 16.67
N LEU A 147 -23.19 0.08 15.89
CA LEU A 147 -23.30 0.66 14.54
C LEU A 147 -23.55 2.17 14.55
N SER A 148 -24.32 2.69 15.51
CA SER A 148 -24.67 4.12 15.65
C SER A 148 -23.53 4.97 16.20
N GLY A 149 -22.48 4.34 16.73
CA GLY A 149 -21.22 4.99 17.02
C GLY A 149 -20.99 5.45 18.44
N GLN A 150 -21.78 4.96 19.39
CA GLN A 150 -21.41 5.09 20.79
C GLN A 150 -20.16 4.25 21.15
N LEU A 151 -19.80 3.28 20.28
CA LEU A 151 -18.59 2.45 20.34
C LEU A 151 -17.56 2.78 19.21
N ASN A 152 -17.73 3.91 18.49
CA ASN A 152 -17.06 4.19 17.19
C ASN A 152 -15.60 4.69 17.21
N SER A 153 -14.88 4.72 18.33
CA SER A 153 -13.52 5.31 18.30
C SER A 153 -12.48 4.47 17.54
N LEU A 154 -12.80 3.25 17.11
CA LEU A 154 -11.91 2.40 16.32
C LEU A 154 -12.38 2.39 14.86
N HIS A 155 -11.64 3.11 14.00
CA HIS A 155 -11.83 3.09 12.56
C HIS A 155 -11.94 1.64 12.05
N CYS A 156 -12.99 1.36 11.25
CA CYS A 156 -13.11 0.08 10.57
C CYS A 156 -12.08 0.03 9.45
N ILE A 157 -10.89 -0.46 9.76
CA ILE A 157 -9.88 -0.81 8.76
C ILE A 157 -10.19 -2.23 8.34
N SER A 158 -10.77 -2.38 7.14
CA SER A 158 -10.92 -3.68 6.49
C SER A 158 -9.86 -3.78 5.40
N ASP A 159 -8.90 -4.68 5.55
CA ASP A 159 -8.08 -5.16 4.44
C ASP A 159 -8.69 -6.46 3.94
N GLU A 160 -9.59 -6.39 2.97
CA GLU A 160 -10.32 -7.56 2.49
C GLU A 160 -9.39 -8.64 1.92
N SER A 161 -8.21 -8.21 1.45
CA SER A 161 -7.18 -9.07 0.89
C SER A 161 -6.35 -9.81 1.93
N LYS A 162 -6.44 -9.43 3.21
CA LYS A 162 -5.71 -9.99 4.36
C LYS A 162 -4.18 -9.87 4.29
N PHE A 163 -3.64 -9.12 3.33
CA PHE A 163 -2.20 -8.96 3.15
C PHE A 163 -1.53 -8.28 4.35
N LEU A 164 -2.06 -7.14 4.82
CA LEU A 164 -1.47 -6.37 5.94
C LEU A 164 -1.42 -7.21 7.21
N MET A 165 -2.50 -7.94 7.47
CA MET A 165 -2.61 -8.84 8.61
C MET A 165 -1.61 -9.99 8.52
N LEU A 166 -1.57 -10.72 7.40
CA LEU A 166 -0.66 -11.85 7.25
C LEU A 166 0.80 -11.39 7.30
N TYR A 167 1.15 -10.33 6.57
CA TYR A 167 2.50 -9.76 6.57
C TYR A 167 2.94 -9.32 7.98
N SER A 168 2.07 -8.61 8.71
CA SER A 168 2.39 -8.15 10.05
C SER A 168 2.56 -9.28 11.06
N GLN A 169 1.73 -10.33 10.99
CA GLN A 169 1.83 -11.50 11.88
C GLN A 169 3.12 -12.28 11.62
N ILE A 170 3.50 -12.48 10.36
CA ILE A 170 4.77 -13.13 9.97
C ILE A 170 5.97 -12.35 10.54
N GLN A 171 5.99 -11.03 10.34
CA GLN A 171 7.09 -10.19 10.82
C GLN A 171 7.14 -10.14 12.34
N TYR A 172 6.00 -9.98 12.99
CA TYR A 172 5.89 -9.95 14.44
C TYR A 172 6.41 -11.25 15.08
N ILE A 173 5.94 -12.42 14.63
CA ILE A 173 6.35 -13.68 15.25
C ILE A 173 7.82 -14.00 14.99
N ALA A 174 8.35 -13.65 13.81
CA ALA A 174 9.77 -13.83 13.49
C ALA A 174 10.68 -12.95 14.36
N GLN A 175 10.21 -11.80 14.84
CA GLN A 175 10.93 -10.97 15.80
C GLN A 175 10.88 -11.51 17.22
N GLN A 176 9.76 -12.12 17.62
CA GLN A 176 9.65 -12.74 18.95
C GLN A 176 10.50 -14.00 19.08
N TYR A 177 10.70 -14.71 17.97
CA TYR A 177 11.44 -15.98 17.92
C TYR A 177 12.52 -15.97 16.82
N PRO A 178 13.56 -15.12 16.92
CA PRO A 178 14.52 -14.90 15.83
C PRO A 178 15.39 -16.12 15.52
N ASP A 179 15.62 -16.97 16.53
CA ASP A 179 16.51 -18.14 16.40
C ASP A 179 15.78 -19.42 16.03
N GLU A 180 14.45 -19.45 16.18
CA GLU A 180 13.64 -20.65 15.96
C GLU A 180 13.21 -20.81 14.51
N LYS A 181 12.96 -22.06 14.12
CA LYS A 181 12.27 -22.35 12.86
C LYS A 181 10.77 -22.17 13.08
N ILE A 182 10.13 -21.40 12.19
CA ILE A 182 8.72 -21.05 12.31
C ILE A 182 7.95 -21.70 11.16
N ASN A 183 7.08 -22.64 11.48
CA ASN A 183 6.10 -23.16 10.54
C ASN A 183 4.82 -22.32 10.64
N PHE A 184 4.66 -21.36 9.74
CA PHE A 184 3.51 -20.44 9.75
C PHE A 184 2.40 -20.99 8.85
N GLU A 185 1.24 -21.25 9.42
CA GLU A 185 0.06 -21.79 8.73
C GLU A 185 -1.04 -20.74 8.69
N PHE A 186 -1.42 -20.32 7.48
CA PHE A 186 -2.53 -19.40 7.26
C PHE A 186 -3.72 -20.16 6.68
N TYR A 187 -4.87 -20.07 7.35
CA TYR A 187 -6.09 -20.80 7.00
C TYR A 187 -7.21 -19.85 6.60
N ASP A 188 -7.81 -20.11 5.43
CA ASP A 188 -8.95 -19.36 4.90
C ASP A 188 -9.89 -20.27 4.10
N ASP A 189 -11.16 -19.92 3.99
CA ASP A 189 -12.13 -20.67 3.18
C ASP A 189 -12.14 -20.23 1.70
N LYS A 190 -11.68 -19.01 1.44
CA LYS A 190 -11.80 -18.30 0.16
C LYS A 190 -10.55 -18.38 -0.72
N GLU A 191 -10.66 -19.13 -1.81
CA GLU A 191 -9.57 -19.30 -2.78
C GLU A 191 -9.17 -18.01 -3.50
N ASP A 192 -10.11 -17.10 -3.70
CA ASP A 192 -9.90 -15.76 -4.26
C ASP A 192 -9.12 -14.82 -3.33
N ILE A 193 -9.01 -15.15 -2.03
CA ILE A 193 -8.07 -14.50 -1.09
C ILE A 193 -6.73 -15.26 -1.11
N LEU A 194 -6.77 -16.59 -1.02
CA LEU A 194 -5.57 -17.41 -0.86
C LEU A 194 -4.63 -17.34 -2.06
N LYS A 195 -5.17 -17.38 -3.29
CA LYS A 195 -4.36 -17.39 -4.51
C LYS A 195 -3.56 -16.09 -4.68
N PRO A 196 -4.17 -14.89 -4.58
CA PRO A 196 -3.40 -13.64 -4.61
C PRO A 196 -2.32 -13.54 -3.51
N LEU A 197 -2.62 -13.98 -2.28
CA LEU A 197 -1.62 -14.02 -1.20
C LEU A 197 -0.47 -14.98 -1.52
N TYR A 198 -0.79 -16.16 -2.06
CA TYR A 198 0.24 -17.11 -2.50
C TYR A 198 1.10 -16.53 -3.62
N GLU A 199 0.50 -15.90 -4.62
CA GLU A 199 1.22 -15.32 -5.74
C GLU A 199 2.20 -14.22 -5.32
N ILE A 200 1.81 -13.33 -4.40
CA ILE A 200 2.71 -12.25 -3.95
C ILE A 200 3.88 -12.80 -3.13
N PHE A 201 3.64 -13.71 -2.19
CA PHE A 201 4.68 -14.26 -1.33
C PHE A 201 5.59 -15.25 -2.05
N SER A 202 5.06 -16.04 -2.99
CA SER A 202 5.88 -16.99 -3.78
C SER A 202 6.77 -16.28 -4.80
N LYS A 203 6.30 -15.17 -5.38
CA LYS A 203 7.12 -14.32 -6.26
C LYS A 203 8.14 -13.48 -5.49
N ASN A 204 7.86 -13.16 -4.22
CA ASN A 204 8.69 -12.32 -3.37
C ASN A 204 8.98 -13.01 -2.02
N PRO A 205 9.70 -14.15 -2.00
CA PRO A 205 10.00 -14.88 -0.77
C PRO A 205 10.88 -14.07 0.20
N ASP A 206 11.53 -13.00 -0.27
CA ASP A 206 12.27 -12.03 0.54
C ASP A 206 11.38 -11.18 1.47
N LEU A 207 10.05 -11.19 1.26
CA LEU A 207 9.09 -10.56 2.18
C LEU A 207 8.86 -11.36 3.46
N ILE A 208 9.23 -12.64 3.45
CA ILE A 208 9.10 -13.57 4.57
C ILE A 208 10.48 -13.73 5.20
N PRO A 209 10.63 -13.55 6.53
CA PRO A 209 11.91 -13.78 7.21
C PRO A 209 12.45 -15.20 6.98
N ALA A 210 13.77 -15.34 6.87
CA ALA A 210 14.43 -16.60 6.49
C ALA A 210 14.22 -17.76 7.48
N ASN A 211 13.79 -17.45 8.70
CA ASN A 211 13.44 -18.45 9.71
C ASN A 211 11.97 -18.90 9.63
N VAL A 212 11.17 -18.38 8.70
CA VAL A 212 9.75 -18.69 8.52
C VAL A 212 9.52 -19.49 7.24
N THR A 213 8.73 -20.56 7.34
CA THR A 213 8.09 -21.23 6.21
C THR A 213 6.60 -20.93 6.23
N LEU A 214 6.08 -20.29 5.19
CA LEU A 214 4.67 -19.96 5.06
C LEU A 214 3.90 -21.06 4.32
N ASN A 215 2.83 -21.54 4.94
CA ASN A 215 1.92 -22.54 4.40
C ASN A 215 0.53 -21.92 4.28
N ILE A 216 0.07 -21.74 3.05
CA ILE A 216 -1.26 -21.21 2.77
C ILE A 216 -2.20 -22.39 2.54
N LYS A 217 -3.23 -22.52 3.38
CA LYS A 217 -4.10 -23.69 3.43
C LYS A 217 -5.55 -23.26 3.27
N ARG A 218 -6.28 -23.95 2.39
CA ARG A 218 -7.73 -23.76 2.25
C ARG A 218 -8.46 -24.69 3.19
N TYR A 219 -9.26 -24.14 4.09
CA TYR A 219 -10.07 -24.89 5.03
C TYR A 219 -11.51 -24.44 4.95
N LEU A 220 -12.39 -25.31 4.47
CA LEU A 220 -13.76 -24.97 4.15
C LEU A 220 -14.71 -26.02 4.70
N ASN A 221 -15.75 -25.58 5.39
CA ASN A 221 -16.80 -26.46 5.93
C ASN A 221 -16.27 -27.60 6.82
N GLY A 222 -15.18 -27.34 7.55
CA GLY A 222 -14.63 -28.30 8.50
C GLY A 222 -13.76 -29.38 7.87
N ASN A 223 -13.19 -29.14 6.68
CA ASN A 223 -12.24 -30.03 6.01
C ASN A 223 -11.10 -29.23 5.40
N LEU A 224 -9.88 -29.77 5.50
CA LEU A 224 -8.74 -29.27 4.76
C LEU A 224 -8.90 -29.64 3.28
N MET A 225 -8.84 -28.64 2.41
CA MET A 225 -8.96 -28.82 0.96
C MET A 225 -7.57 -29.00 0.36
N GLU A 226 -7.45 -29.85 -0.65
CA GLU A 226 -6.24 -29.91 -1.48
C GLU A 226 -6.08 -28.60 -2.27
N THR A 227 -4.86 -28.07 -2.30
CA THR A 227 -4.49 -26.88 -3.08
C THR A 227 -3.13 -27.10 -3.73
N ASP A 228 -2.86 -26.39 -4.81
CA ASP A 228 -1.54 -26.39 -5.48
C ASP A 228 -0.54 -25.42 -4.82
N PHE A 229 -0.81 -24.99 -3.57
CA PHE A 229 0.06 -24.05 -2.85
C PHE A 229 1.20 -24.80 -2.16
N SER A 230 2.39 -24.72 -2.74
CA SER A 230 3.59 -25.28 -2.12
C SER A 230 4.05 -24.42 -0.94
N PRO A 231 4.65 -24.99 0.12
CA PRO A 231 5.23 -24.19 1.20
C PRO A 231 6.26 -23.18 0.67
N ILE A 232 6.20 -21.95 1.16
CA ILE A 232 7.08 -20.85 0.74
C ILE A 232 8.14 -20.67 1.83
N LEU A 233 9.38 -21.03 1.51
CA LEU A 233 10.53 -20.75 2.39
C LEU A 233 10.88 -19.27 2.28
N GLY A 234 10.89 -18.57 3.43
CA GLY A 234 11.33 -17.19 3.49
C GLY A 234 12.81 -17.02 3.17
N LEU A 235 13.16 -15.90 2.55
CA LEU A 235 14.54 -15.52 2.21
C LEU A 235 14.92 -14.13 2.76
N GLY A 236 13.99 -13.47 3.45
CA GLY A 236 14.13 -12.10 3.95
C GLY A 236 14.76 -11.99 5.33
N SER A 237 14.99 -10.75 5.74
CA SER A 237 15.32 -10.40 7.13
C SER A 237 14.06 -10.06 7.93
N GLN A 238 14.12 -10.13 9.27
CA GLN A 238 13.10 -9.50 10.09
C GLN A 238 13.09 -7.98 9.85
N GLN A 239 11.90 -7.41 9.65
CA GLN A 239 11.72 -5.99 9.42
C GLN A 239 11.40 -5.28 10.73
N GLU A 240 12.41 -4.77 11.44
CA GLU A 240 12.26 -4.08 12.74
C GLU A 240 11.15 -3.02 12.76
N ASN A 241 10.88 -2.38 11.63
CA ASN A 241 9.88 -1.33 11.49
C ASN A 241 8.65 -1.74 10.65
N TYR A 242 8.33 -3.04 10.59
CA TYR A 242 7.18 -3.55 9.81
C TYR A 242 5.86 -2.81 10.10
N GLN A 243 5.70 -2.28 11.32
CA GLN A 243 4.53 -1.49 11.70
C GLN A 243 4.41 -0.23 10.83
N ASN A 244 5.51 0.48 10.59
CA ASN A 244 5.53 1.65 9.71
C ASN A 244 5.27 1.25 8.25
N ILE A 245 5.79 0.11 7.80
CA ILE A 245 5.50 -0.45 6.47
C ILE A 245 4.00 -0.65 6.29
N VAL A 246 3.35 -1.30 7.26
CA VAL A 246 1.90 -1.55 7.25
C VAL A 246 1.11 -0.24 7.21
N LYS A 247 1.48 0.75 8.03
CA LYS A 247 0.89 2.11 7.98
C LYS A 247 0.97 2.73 6.59
N TRP A 248 2.14 2.65 5.98
CA TRP A 248 2.40 3.21 4.65
C TRP A 248 1.57 2.52 3.56
N ILE A 249 1.61 1.19 3.50
CA ILE A 249 0.83 0.43 2.50
C ILE A 249 -0.66 0.73 2.66
N HIS A 250 -1.17 0.73 3.89
CA HIS A 250 -2.56 1.10 4.17
C HIS A 250 -2.92 2.51 3.69
N LYS A 251 -2.04 3.50 3.92
CA LYS A 251 -2.26 4.88 3.47
C LYS A 251 -2.32 4.96 1.94
N GLN A 252 -1.45 4.23 1.26
CA GLN A 252 -1.37 4.25 -0.20
C GLN A 252 -2.57 3.56 -0.86
N SER A 253 -2.96 2.38 -0.39
CA SER A 253 -4.14 1.66 -0.87
C SER A 253 -5.43 2.44 -0.61
N SER A 254 -5.53 3.12 0.53
CA SER A 254 -6.72 3.92 0.87
C SER A 254 -6.90 5.17 0.00
N SER A 255 -5.80 5.72 -0.53
CA SER A 255 -5.84 6.95 -1.34
C SER A 255 -6.61 6.79 -2.68
N HIS A 256 -6.87 5.56 -3.11
CA HIS A 256 -7.53 5.25 -4.38
C HIS A 256 -9.05 5.05 -4.22
N LEU A 257 -9.56 4.97 -2.99
CA LEU A 257 -10.97 4.69 -2.70
C LEU A 257 -11.78 5.98 -2.61
N LYS A 258 -12.74 6.18 -3.52
CA LYS A 258 -13.57 7.40 -3.57
C LYS A 258 -14.62 7.51 -2.45
N SER A 259 -14.85 6.46 -1.66
CA SER A 259 -15.76 6.50 -0.50
C SER A 259 -15.70 5.20 0.30
N GLY A 260 -15.24 5.27 1.55
CA GLY A 260 -15.69 4.40 2.65
C GLY A 260 -15.15 2.96 2.73
N ASN A 261 -14.19 2.78 3.65
CA ASN A 261 -14.04 1.67 4.61
C ASN A 261 -13.46 0.30 4.23
N CYS A 262 -13.15 -0.01 2.96
CA CYS A 262 -12.47 -1.28 2.63
C CYS A 262 -11.23 -1.04 1.76
N CYS A 263 -10.05 -1.20 2.38
CA CYS A 263 -8.78 -1.30 1.71
C CYS A 263 -8.71 -2.65 0.97
N GLN A 264 -8.40 -2.63 -0.33
CA GLN A 264 -8.05 -3.83 -1.08
C GLN A 264 -6.58 -3.73 -1.47
N VAL A 265 -5.67 -4.13 -0.55
CA VAL A 265 -4.23 -3.97 -0.79
C VAL A 265 -3.80 -4.69 -2.06
N LEU A 266 -4.34 -5.88 -2.34
CA LEU A 266 -4.01 -6.66 -3.54
C LEU A 266 -4.65 -6.13 -4.84
N GLU A 267 -5.37 -5.00 -4.81
CA GLU A 267 -5.63 -4.22 -6.04
C GLU A 267 -4.39 -3.39 -6.45
N MET A 268 -3.44 -3.18 -5.53
CA MET A 268 -2.13 -2.64 -5.88
C MET A 268 -1.33 -3.69 -6.64
N ASP A 269 -0.51 -3.23 -7.58
CA ASP A 269 0.47 -4.06 -8.25
C ASP A 269 1.34 -4.82 -7.22
N ASN A 270 1.49 -6.15 -7.37
CA ASN A 270 2.23 -6.98 -6.42
C ASN A 270 3.69 -6.51 -6.27
N GLU A 271 4.31 -6.05 -7.36
CA GLU A 271 5.67 -5.52 -7.31
C GLU A 271 5.72 -4.18 -6.57
N LYS A 272 4.67 -3.36 -6.66
CA LYS A 272 4.53 -2.14 -5.86
C LYS A 272 4.47 -2.46 -4.36
N ILE A 273 3.65 -3.43 -3.95
CA ILE A 273 3.58 -3.86 -2.54
C ILE A 273 4.94 -4.37 -2.06
N ALA A 274 5.59 -5.24 -2.84
CA ALA A 274 6.90 -5.78 -2.51
C ALA A 274 7.96 -4.66 -2.34
N ARG A 275 7.94 -3.64 -3.20
CA ARG A 275 8.81 -2.46 -3.09
C ARG A 275 8.60 -1.69 -1.78
N TYR A 276 7.34 -1.44 -1.36
CA TYR A 276 7.08 -0.80 -0.06
C TYR A 276 7.63 -1.63 1.10
N CYS A 277 7.46 -2.95 1.06
CA CYS A 277 8.01 -3.82 2.10
C CYS A 277 9.54 -3.81 2.14
N ARG A 278 10.22 -3.73 0.98
CA ARG A 278 11.68 -3.67 0.90
C ARG A 278 12.27 -2.33 1.38
N PHE A 279 11.60 -1.22 1.10
CA PHE A 279 12.10 0.12 1.41
C PHE A 279 11.61 0.69 2.74
N GLY A 280 10.82 -0.06 3.50
CA GLY A 280 10.15 0.38 4.70
C GLY A 280 10.95 1.21 5.69
N LYS A 281 12.25 0.90 5.86
CA LYS A 281 13.17 1.59 6.80
C LYS A 281 13.64 2.96 6.32
N ASP A 282 13.51 3.25 5.04
CA ASP A 282 14.11 4.42 4.41
C ASP A 282 13.00 5.36 3.93
N GLU A 283 12.62 6.32 4.79
CA GLU A 283 11.60 7.33 4.47
C GLU A 283 11.94 8.10 3.18
N THR A 284 13.22 8.30 2.90
CA THR A 284 13.68 8.97 1.68
C THR A 284 13.39 8.12 0.45
N ARG A 285 13.67 6.81 0.49
CA ARG A 285 13.28 5.88 -0.59
C ARG A 285 11.76 5.77 -0.75
N LEU A 286 11.01 5.80 0.35
CA LEU A 286 9.54 5.80 0.28
C LEU A 286 9.01 7.08 -0.38
N LYS A 287 9.54 8.25 -0.04
CA LYS A 287 9.21 9.51 -0.73
C LYS A 287 9.61 9.47 -2.20
N LEU A 288 10.76 8.90 -2.52
CA LEU A 288 11.22 8.74 -3.91
C LEU A 288 10.30 7.80 -4.70
N LEU A 289 9.89 6.69 -4.09
CA LEU A 289 8.91 5.75 -4.66
C LEU A 289 7.59 6.47 -4.95
N ASP A 290 7.03 7.20 -3.98
CA ASP A 290 5.81 8.00 -4.18
C ASP A 290 5.95 9.02 -5.32
N SER A 291 7.11 9.67 -5.44
CA SER A 291 7.40 10.60 -6.53
C SER A 291 7.52 9.92 -7.89
N LEU A 292 8.14 8.73 -7.98
CA LEU A 292 8.20 7.94 -9.21
C LEU A 292 6.81 7.50 -9.66
N GLU A 293 5.96 7.12 -8.73
CA GLU A 293 4.57 6.77 -9.04
C GLU A 293 3.75 7.98 -9.48
N ASN A 294 3.96 9.13 -8.85
CA ASN A 294 3.32 10.36 -9.29
C ASN A 294 3.79 10.73 -10.71
N LEU A 295 5.09 10.61 -10.97
CA LEU A 295 5.68 10.81 -12.29
C LEU A 295 5.08 9.88 -13.35
N ALA A 296 4.84 8.61 -13.03
CA ALA A 296 4.18 7.66 -13.92
C ALA A 296 2.77 8.13 -14.37
N LYS A 297 2.02 8.81 -13.49
CA LYS A 297 0.69 9.38 -13.83
C LYS A 297 0.77 10.51 -14.86
N HIS A 298 1.95 11.07 -15.09
CA HIS A 298 2.20 12.13 -16.06
C HIS A 298 2.84 11.64 -17.36
N GLN A 299 2.78 10.33 -17.65
CA GLN A 299 3.18 9.77 -18.95
C GLN A 299 2.56 10.52 -20.13
N VAL A 300 3.34 10.64 -21.20
CA VAL A 300 2.97 11.38 -22.41
C VAL A 300 2.44 10.39 -23.44
N GLY A 301 1.14 10.45 -23.73
CA GLY A 301 0.51 9.49 -24.64
C GLY A 301 0.46 8.06 -24.08
N GLN A 302 0.20 7.07 -24.94
CA GLN A 302 0.04 5.66 -24.52
C GLN A 302 1.36 4.85 -24.53
N LYS A 303 2.47 5.43 -24.99
CA LYS A 303 3.74 4.72 -25.22
C LYS A 303 4.95 5.60 -24.90
N ASP A 304 5.04 6.06 -23.66
CA ASP A 304 6.18 6.84 -23.18
C ASP A 304 7.33 5.93 -22.74
N GLN A 305 7.98 5.27 -23.69
CA GLN A 305 9.04 4.28 -23.40
C GLN A 305 10.17 4.86 -22.55
N LYS A 306 10.51 6.14 -22.75
CA LYS A 306 11.53 6.83 -21.94
C LYS A 306 11.11 6.96 -20.48
N MET A 307 9.81 7.14 -20.21
CA MET A 307 9.27 7.11 -18.85
C MET A 307 9.33 5.73 -18.24
N ASP A 308 8.92 4.71 -18.99
CA ASP A 308 8.96 3.32 -18.51
C ASP A 308 10.39 2.88 -18.18
N ASP A 309 11.34 3.17 -19.07
CA ASP A 309 12.77 2.88 -18.86
C ASP A 309 13.32 3.61 -17.63
N PHE A 310 13.05 4.92 -17.49
CA PHE A 310 13.51 5.72 -16.36
C PHE A 310 12.95 5.22 -15.02
N ILE A 311 11.66 4.89 -14.97
CA ILE A 311 11.01 4.36 -13.77
C ILE A 311 11.63 3.02 -13.39
N LYS A 312 11.82 2.13 -14.37
CA LYS A 312 12.45 0.82 -14.17
C LYS A 312 13.88 0.96 -13.64
N GLU A 313 14.72 1.78 -14.28
CA GLU A 313 16.10 2.02 -13.84
C GLU A 313 16.14 2.63 -12.44
N SER A 314 15.20 3.52 -12.11
CA SER A 314 15.10 4.13 -10.79
C SER A 314 14.77 3.09 -9.72
N TYR A 315 13.88 2.12 -10.01
CA TYR A 315 13.61 0.99 -9.12
C TYR A 315 14.84 0.09 -8.93
N GLU A 316 15.55 -0.24 -10.01
CA GLU A 316 16.77 -1.04 -9.95
C GLU A 316 17.87 -0.35 -9.13
N LYS A 317 18.04 0.97 -9.27
CA LYS A 317 18.97 1.77 -8.46
C LYS A 317 18.59 1.77 -6.98
N MET A 318 17.32 1.97 -6.66
CA MET A 318 16.84 1.93 -5.26
C MET A 318 17.00 0.55 -4.61
N GLY A 319 16.85 -0.54 -5.39
CA GLY A 319 17.01 -1.91 -4.90
C GLY A 319 18.47 -2.34 -4.73
N SER A 320 19.38 -1.87 -5.58
CA SER A 320 20.79 -2.30 -5.61
C SER A 320 21.70 -1.56 -4.64
N SER A 321 21.42 -0.30 -4.31
CA SER A 321 22.27 0.45 -3.38
C SER A 321 21.88 0.16 -1.92
N LYS A 322 22.71 -0.57 -1.19
CA LYS A 322 22.65 -0.55 0.28
C LYS A 322 22.95 0.86 0.82
N ASP A 323 23.76 1.62 0.09
CA ASP A 323 24.32 2.91 0.51
C ASP A 323 24.05 4.05 -0.49
N MET A 324 22.83 4.18 -1.04
CA MET A 324 22.53 5.46 -1.69
C MET A 324 22.58 6.55 -0.62
N ASP A 325 23.62 7.37 -0.72
CA ASP A 325 23.76 8.59 0.04
C ASP A 325 22.48 9.43 -0.11
N SER A 326 22.01 9.99 1.01
CA SER A 326 20.82 10.85 1.08
C SER A 326 20.87 12.01 0.09
N ILE A 327 22.07 12.53 -0.22
CA ILE A 327 22.30 13.58 -1.21
C ILE A 327 21.90 13.10 -2.61
N THR A 328 22.28 11.88 -3.00
CA THR A 328 21.95 11.32 -4.32
C THR A 328 20.45 11.08 -4.47
N LEU A 329 19.79 10.61 -3.40
CA LEU A 329 18.34 10.44 -3.36
C LEU A 329 17.61 11.78 -3.43
N GLN A 330 18.09 12.78 -2.69
CA GLN A 330 17.50 14.13 -2.70
C GLN A 330 17.61 14.78 -4.08
N GLN A 331 18.77 14.68 -4.73
CA GLN A 331 18.95 15.16 -6.10
C GLN A 331 18.00 14.45 -7.07
N SER A 332 17.89 13.12 -6.97
CA SER A 332 16.95 12.34 -7.79
C SER A 332 15.50 12.79 -7.58
N PHE A 333 15.12 13.07 -6.32
CA PHE A 333 13.80 13.56 -5.97
C PHE A 333 13.50 14.96 -6.53
N GLU A 334 14.46 15.88 -6.47
CA GLU A 334 14.35 17.22 -7.06
C GLU A 334 14.22 17.17 -8.59
N GLU A 335 15.02 16.33 -9.24
CA GLU A 335 14.96 16.13 -10.70
C GLU A 335 13.59 15.57 -11.11
N ILE A 336 13.07 14.56 -10.39
CA ILE A 336 11.74 13.98 -10.64
C ILE A 336 10.65 15.02 -10.43
N ASN A 337 10.65 15.76 -9.33
CA ASN A 337 9.64 16.78 -9.06
C ASN A 337 9.63 17.90 -10.11
N SER A 338 10.81 18.28 -10.59
CA SER A 338 10.95 19.24 -11.69
C SER A 338 10.37 18.67 -12.99
N ALA A 339 10.70 17.41 -13.32
CA ALA A 339 10.15 16.71 -14.48
C ALA A 339 8.62 16.58 -14.42
N ILE A 340 8.05 16.25 -13.26
CA ILE A 340 6.59 16.18 -13.02
C ILE A 340 5.93 17.51 -13.38
N LYS A 341 6.38 18.60 -12.75
CA LYS A 341 5.77 19.93 -12.91
C LYS A 341 5.78 20.39 -14.38
N VAL A 342 6.90 20.19 -15.08
CA VAL A 342 7.01 20.56 -16.50
C VAL A 342 6.14 19.68 -17.38
N THR A 343 6.18 18.36 -17.18
CA THR A 343 5.41 17.41 -17.99
C THR A 343 3.91 17.61 -17.80
N GLU A 344 3.44 17.84 -16.57
CA GLU A 344 2.03 18.15 -16.29
C GLU A 344 1.56 19.41 -17.04
N ALA A 345 2.35 20.49 -17.01
CA ALA A 345 2.01 21.73 -17.70
C ALA A 345 1.95 21.55 -19.23
N ILE A 346 2.87 20.79 -19.81
CA ILE A 346 2.86 20.47 -21.24
C ILE A 346 1.67 19.56 -21.59
N ASN A 347 1.37 18.55 -20.78
CA ASN A 347 0.21 17.67 -20.97
C ASN A 347 -1.11 18.46 -20.92
N LYS A 348 -1.24 19.44 -20.02
CA LYS A 348 -2.38 20.37 -20.00
C LYS A 348 -2.51 21.15 -21.31
N VAL A 349 -1.39 21.63 -21.87
CA VAL A 349 -1.38 22.30 -23.18
C VAL A 349 -1.83 21.37 -24.31
N ILE A 350 -1.30 20.14 -24.36
CA ILE A 350 -1.68 19.12 -25.35
C ILE A 350 -3.18 18.82 -25.25
N ALA A 351 -3.68 18.56 -24.04
CA ALA A 351 -5.09 18.27 -23.78
C ALA A 351 -6.01 19.43 -24.20
N ASN A 352 -5.62 20.67 -23.89
CA ASN A 352 -6.37 21.86 -24.31
C ASN A 352 -6.42 21.99 -25.83
N TYR A 353 -5.31 21.80 -26.54
CA TYR A 353 -5.32 21.82 -28.01
C TYR A 353 -6.21 20.73 -28.60
N ARG A 354 -6.17 19.50 -28.07
CA ARG A 354 -7.04 18.40 -28.53
C ARG A 354 -8.52 18.68 -28.24
N LYS A 355 -8.82 19.32 -27.11
CA LYS A 355 -10.19 19.73 -26.75
C LYS A 355 -10.71 20.83 -27.68
N GLU A 356 -9.93 21.88 -27.90
CA GLU A 356 -10.28 23.01 -28.76
C GLU A 356 -10.32 22.62 -30.25
N ALA A 357 -9.54 21.60 -30.66
CA ALA A 357 -9.53 21.06 -32.02
C ALA A 357 -10.89 20.52 -32.50
N LYS A 358 -11.85 20.31 -31.59
CA LYS A 358 -13.22 19.89 -31.91
C LYS A 358 -14.09 21.02 -32.47
N CYS A 359 -13.65 22.27 -32.37
CA CYS A 359 -14.37 23.42 -32.91
C CYS A 359 -14.08 23.59 -34.42
N LEU A 360 -15.09 23.87 -35.25
CA LEU A 360 -14.96 24.00 -36.72
C LEU A 360 -13.90 25.02 -37.19
N PHE A 361 -13.49 25.96 -36.33
CA PHE A 361 -12.53 27.03 -36.66
C PHE A 361 -11.08 26.76 -36.18
N SER A 362 -10.82 25.59 -35.60
CA SER A 362 -9.56 25.27 -34.91
C SER A 362 -8.49 24.65 -35.82
N VAL A 363 -8.10 25.36 -36.89
CA VAL A 363 -7.12 24.84 -37.85
C VAL A 363 -5.76 24.61 -37.20
N GLY A 364 -5.23 23.39 -37.35
CA GLY A 364 -3.84 23.05 -37.01
C GLY A 364 -3.54 22.78 -35.54
N MET A 365 -4.55 22.77 -34.65
CA MET A 365 -4.35 22.49 -33.22
C MET A 365 -3.93 21.05 -32.94
N ASN A 366 -4.60 20.05 -33.52
CA ASN A 366 -4.20 18.64 -33.39
C ASN A 366 -2.76 18.44 -33.88
N ALA A 367 -2.44 18.94 -35.07
CA ALA A 367 -1.08 18.80 -35.59
C ALA A 367 -0.02 19.50 -34.73
N LYS A 368 -0.36 20.58 -34.01
CA LYS A 368 0.58 21.19 -33.06
C LYS A 368 0.70 20.33 -31.79
N ALA A 369 -0.41 19.82 -31.26
CA ALA A 369 -0.41 18.87 -30.15
C ALA A 369 0.46 17.64 -30.47
N ASP A 370 0.29 17.05 -31.64
CA ASP A 370 1.06 15.88 -32.11
C ASP A 370 2.56 16.18 -32.21
N ARG A 371 2.94 17.38 -32.68
CA ARG A 371 4.36 17.80 -32.71
C ARG A 371 4.95 17.94 -31.31
N ILE A 372 4.20 18.52 -30.37
CA ILE A 372 4.64 18.69 -28.98
C ILE A 372 4.79 17.32 -28.31
N GLU A 373 3.77 16.46 -28.43
CA GLU A 373 3.77 15.11 -27.86
C GLU A 373 4.92 14.27 -28.43
N LYS A 374 5.07 14.22 -29.77
CA LYS A 374 6.16 13.50 -30.43
C LYS A 374 7.53 14.02 -30.02
N ALA A 375 7.69 15.33 -29.87
CA ALA A 375 8.97 15.89 -29.43
C ALA A 375 9.25 15.53 -27.96
N LEU A 376 8.24 15.61 -27.08
CA LEU A 376 8.39 15.32 -25.66
C LEU A 376 8.69 13.84 -25.39
N LEU A 377 8.10 12.92 -26.15
CA LEU A 377 8.38 11.48 -26.10
C LEU A 377 9.86 11.13 -26.33
N ASN A 378 10.61 11.98 -27.04
CA ASN A 378 12.03 11.78 -27.28
C ASN A 378 12.92 12.41 -26.20
N VAL A 379 12.36 13.23 -25.30
CA VAL A 379 13.14 13.90 -24.23
C VAL A 379 13.34 12.91 -23.08
N PRO A 380 14.60 12.61 -22.70
CA PRO A 380 14.90 11.86 -21.48
C PRO A 380 14.21 12.47 -20.26
N VAL A 381 13.71 11.65 -19.35
CA VAL A 381 12.84 12.11 -18.25
C VAL A 381 13.55 13.09 -17.33
N GLU A 382 14.81 12.80 -17.00
CA GLU A 382 15.74 13.63 -16.24
C GLU A 382 15.96 15.03 -16.85
N ASP A 383 15.68 15.17 -18.15
CA ASP A 383 15.83 16.42 -18.89
C ASP A 383 14.52 17.18 -19.07
N ARG A 384 13.36 16.57 -18.78
CA ARG A 384 12.06 17.23 -18.93
C ARG A 384 11.94 18.46 -18.01
N GLY A 385 12.49 18.40 -16.80
CA GLY A 385 12.58 19.56 -15.90
C GLY A 385 13.44 20.71 -16.43
N LYS A 386 14.31 20.42 -17.41
CA LYS A 386 15.30 21.34 -17.99
C LYS A 386 14.85 21.92 -19.34
N ILE A 387 13.61 21.64 -19.79
CA ILE A 387 13.06 22.17 -21.06
C ILE A 387 13.13 23.69 -21.16
N PHE A 388 12.96 24.43 -20.08
CA PHE A 388 13.07 25.90 -20.10
C PHE A 388 14.37 26.41 -19.48
N SER A 389 15.40 25.56 -19.39
CA SER A 389 16.72 25.92 -18.88
C SER A 389 17.68 26.42 -19.94
N ASN A 390 18.51 27.38 -19.59
CA ASN A 390 19.51 27.95 -20.51
C ASN A 390 20.85 27.20 -20.48
N ASP A 391 21.07 26.38 -19.45
CA ASP A 391 22.32 25.65 -19.17
C ASP A 391 22.48 24.36 -20.00
N LYS A 392 21.37 23.75 -20.45
CA LYS A 392 21.39 22.51 -21.24
C LYS A 392 20.85 22.72 -22.66
N ILE A 393 21.66 22.31 -23.62
CA ILE A 393 21.35 22.33 -25.05
C ILE A 393 21.54 20.90 -25.57
N SER A 394 20.45 20.14 -25.65
CA SER A 394 20.41 18.86 -26.35
C SER A 394 19.49 18.96 -27.57
N PRO A 395 19.71 18.15 -28.63
CA PRO A 395 18.82 18.12 -29.79
C PRO A 395 17.35 17.89 -29.42
N GLU A 396 17.08 17.04 -28.44
CA GLU A 396 15.74 16.70 -27.94
C GLU A 396 15.09 17.90 -27.26
N LEU A 397 15.84 18.62 -26.42
CA LEU A 397 15.38 19.84 -25.75
C LEU A 397 15.10 20.96 -26.75
N ILE A 398 15.94 21.12 -27.79
CA ILE A 398 15.69 22.07 -28.87
C ILE A 398 14.41 21.68 -29.62
N ALA A 399 14.23 20.40 -29.94
CA ALA A 399 13.06 19.92 -30.68
C ALA A 399 11.74 20.20 -29.95
N ILE A 400 11.66 19.95 -28.63
CA ILE A 400 10.45 20.26 -27.85
C ILE A 400 10.23 21.77 -27.71
N ARG A 401 11.29 22.57 -27.52
CA ARG A 401 11.19 24.05 -27.51
C ARG A 401 10.64 24.56 -28.83
N ALA A 402 11.14 24.05 -29.95
CA ALA A 402 10.68 24.38 -31.29
C ALA A 402 9.21 23.97 -31.51
N ALA A 403 8.82 22.77 -31.09
CA ALA A 403 7.44 22.30 -31.19
C ALA A 403 6.46 23.21 -30.41
N LEU A 404 6.81 23.59 -29.18
CA LEU A 404 6.05 24.53 -28.34
C LEU A 404 5.97 25.93 -28.98
N ALA A 405 7.08 26.41 -29.54
CA ALA A 405 7.20 27.72 -30.20
C ALA A 405 6.53 27.78 -31.58
N SER A 406 6.22 26.63 -32.19
CA SER A 406 5.63 26.58 -33.54
C SER A 406 4.25 27.23 -33.63
N HIS A 407 3.97 27.92 -34.73
CA HIS A 407 2.68 28.54 -34.98
C HIS A 407 1.65 27.56 -35.56
N ARG A 408 0.35 27.85 -35.36
CA ARG A 408 -0.77 26.98 -35.77
C ARG A 408 -1.62 27.52 -36.91
N TYR A 409 -1.58 28.83 -37.17
CA TYR A 409 -2.46 29.51 -38.12
C TYR A 409 -2.04 29.28 -39.59
N PHE A 410 -3.00 29.38 -40.51
CA PHE A 410 -2.80 29.22 -41.95
C PHE A 410 -1.70 30.18 -42.47
N GLY A 411 -0.80 29.69 -43.32
CA GLY A 411 0.37 30.43 -43.83
C GLY A 411 1.59 30.51 -42.92
N LYS A 412 1.46 30.21 -41.61
CA LYS A 412 2.59 30.14 -40.66
C LYS A 412 2.67 28.79 -39.92
N ARG A 413 1.86 27.81 -40.32
CA ARG A 413 1.73 26.53 -39.64
C ARG A 413 3.06 25.80 -39.61
N GLY A 414 3.53 25.48 -38.40
CA GLY A 414 4.79 24.78 -38.19
C GLY A 414 6.03 25.67 -38.21
N ASN A 415 5.92 26.95 -38.55
CA ASN A 415 7.07 27.85 -38.56
C ASN A 415 7.58 28.07 -37.13
N VAL A 416 8.90 27.97 -36.98
CA VAL A 416 9.66 28.27 -35.77
C VAL A 416 10.71 29.29 -36.14
N TYR A 417 10.88 30.30 -35.29
CA TYR A 417 11.84 31.38 -35.51
C TYR A 417 12.98 31.23 -34.51
N TYR A 418 14.22 31.34 -35.00
CA TYR A 418 15.44 31.19 -34.23
C TYR A 418 16.23 32.50 -34.27
N LYS A 419 17.02 32.76 -33.21
CA LYS A 419 17.94 33.91 -33.15
C LYS A 419 19.26 33.62 -33.85
N ASP A 420 19.62 32.35 -33.95
CA ASP A 420 20.89 31.86 -34.48
C ASP A 420 20.68 30.98 -35.72
N GLU A 421 21.70 30.94 -36.59
CA GLU A 421 21.69 30.13 -37.81
C GLU A 421 21.71 28.63 -37.51
N ALA A 422 22.34 28.24 -36.40
CA ALA A 422 22.39 26.85 -35.93
C ALA A 422 21.04 26.34 -35.38
N ARG A 423 20.02 27.21 -35.27
CA ARG A 423 18.66 26.89 -34.81
C ARG A 423 18.62 26.28 -33.42
N THR A 424 19.46 26.77 -32.51
CA THR A 424 19.52 26.31 -31.12
C THR A 424 18.77 27.22 -30.15
N VAL A 425 18.57 28.49 -30.53
CA VAL A 425 17.96 29.52 -29.68
C VAL A 425 16.66 30.03 -30.27
N ILE A 426 15.53 29.80 -29.59
CA ILE A 426 14.21 30.29 -30.01
C ILE A 426 14.14 31.82 -29.94
N ASP A 427 13.64 32.46 -31.00
CA ASP A 427 13.30 33.88 -30.99
C ASP A 427 11.97 34.09 -30.25
N GLU A 428 12.06 34.35 -28.94
CA GLU A 428 10.93 34.56 -28.03
C GLU A 428 9.92 35.63 -28.50
N ASN A 429 10.41 36.68 -29.17
CA ASN A 429 9.57 37.76 -29.67
C ASN A 429 8.67 37.30 -30.83
N LYS A 430 9.07 36.23 -31.52
CA LYS A 430 8.35 35.62 -32.64
C LYS A 430 7.76 34.25 -32.30
N ALA A 431 8.04 33.71 -31.11
CA ALA A 431 7.53 32.41 -30.67
C ALA A 431 6.01 32.44 -30.45
N ALA A 432 5.37 31.29 -30.58
CA ALA A 432 3.95 31.15 -30.24
C ALA A 432 3.70 31.47 -28.75
N THR A 433 2.55 32.08 -28.45
CA THR A 433 2.13 32.47 -27.08
C THR A 433 2.27 31.35 -26.06
N THR A 434 1.98 30.11 -26.46
CA THR A 434 2.12 28.92 -25.61
C THR A 434 3.53 28.71 -25.07
N TYR A 435 4.55 28.89 -25.91
CA TYR A 435 5.95 28.79 -25.46
C TYR A 435 6.27 29.89 -24.45
N ASN A 436 5.89 31.13 -24.75
CA ASN A 436 6.15 32.27 -23.88
C ASN A 436 5.43 32.15 -22.53
N ASN A 437 4.20 31.64 -22.50
CA ASN A 437 3.43 31.45 -21.28
C ASN A 437 4.06 30.36 -20.39
N LEU A 438 4.38 29.19 -20.94
CA LEU A 438 5.03 28.12 -20.17
C LEU A 438 6.41 28.56 -19.66
N ARG A 439 7.21 29.21 -20.50
CA ARG A 439 8.51 29.72 -20.09
C ARG A 439 8.41 30.72 -18.93
N LYS A 440 7.47 31.68 -19.00
CA LYS A 440 7.21 32.63 -17.91
C LYS A 440 6.79 31.91 -16.62
N GLN A 441 5.90 30.91 -16.73
CA GLN A 441 5.48 30.10 -15.60
C GLN A 441 6.67 29.42 -14.90
N PHE A 442 7.58 28.80 -15.66
CA PHE A 442 8.73 28.09 -15.09
C PHE A 442 9.88 29.02 -14.65
N ALA A 443 10.05 30.18 -15.27
CA ALA A 443 10.97 31.20 -14.77
C ALA A 443 10.57 31.66 -13.35
N ASN A 444 9.28 31.86 -13.12
CA ASN A 444 8.74 32.24 -11.81
C ASN A 444 8.87 31.13 -10.76
N LEU A 445 8.82 29.86 -11.16
CA LEU A 445 9.00 28.74 -10.24
C LEU A 445 10.45 28.63 -9.76
N ARG A 446 11.42 28.88 -10.65
CA ARG A 446 12.86 28.88 -10.29
C ARG A 446 13.24 30.02 -9.36
N THR A 447 12.70 31.22 -9.59
CA THR A 447 12.97 32.34 -8.68
C THR A 447 12.41 32.11 -7.29
N ARG A 448 11.24 31.45 -7.17
CA ARG A 448 10.68 31.05 -5.87
C ARG A 448 11.50 29.96 -5.19
N SER A 449 11.86 28.88 -5.90
CA SER A 449 12.65 27.81 -5.29
C SER A 449 14.02 28.29 -4.79
N HIS A 450 14.66 29.23 -5.49
CA HIS A 450 15.90 29.84 -5.01
C HIS A 450 15.70 30.71 -3.76
N ALA A 451 14.60 31.47 -3.69
CA ALA A 451 14.28 32.27 -2.51
C ALA A 451 13.97 31.39 -1.30
N ASP A 452 13.16 30.34 -1.48
CA ASP A 452 12.79 29.42 -0.40
C ASP A 452 14.01 28.64 0.14
N ALA A 453 14.90 28.19 -0.75
CA ALA A 453 16.14 27.51 -0.36
C ALA A 453 17.11 28.44 0.41
N GLN A 454 17.15 29.73 0.09
CA GLN A 454 17.94 30.71 0.86
C GLN A 454 17.40 30.91 2.27
N VAL A 455 16.06 30.95 2.43
CA VAL A 455 15.41 31.08 3.75
C VAL A 455 15.67 29.84 4.62
N GLU A 456 15.60 28.62 4.08
CA GLU A 456 15.90 27.39 4.83
C GLU A 456 17.37 27.30 5.27
N LEU A 457 18.30 27.76 4.43
CA LEU A 457 19.73 27.81 4.76
C LEU A 457 20.01 28.84 5.87
N GLU A 458 19.38 30.02 5.82
CA GLU A 458 19.49 31.04 6.87
C GLU A 458 18.92 30.51 8.19
N HIS A 459 17.76 29.86 8.17
CA HIS A 459 17.13 29.30 9.36
C HIS A 459 17.97 28.16 9.98
N SER A 460 18.51 27.25 9.17
CA SER A 460 19.37 26.16 9.64
C SER A 460 20.70 26.66 10.23
N SER A 461 21.26 27.72 9.64
CA SER A 461 22.43 28.43 10.17
C SER A 461 22.13 29.11 11.51
N GLU A 462 20.96 29.72 11.65
CA GLU A 462 20.55 30.42 12.88
C GLU A 462 20.27 29.44 14.04
N VAL A 463 19.59 28.31 13.76
CA VAL A 463 19.39 27.22 14.72
C VAL A 463 20.72 26.59 15.16
N SER A 464 21.65 26.40 14.22
CA SER A 464 22.99 25.90 14.54
C SER A 464 23.82 26.88 15.39
N ARG A 465 23.59 28.19 15.26
CA ARG A 465 24.23 29.21 16.11
C ARG A 465 23.61 29.26 17.51
N THR A 466 22.31 29.06 17.63
CA THR A 466 21.62 29.06 18.94
C THR A 466 21.89 27.81 19.77
N LEU A 467 22.21 26.67 19.14
CA LEU A 467 22.60 25.44 19.84
C LEU A 467 24.07 25.40 20.28
N ASN A 468 24.90 26.33 19.79
CA ASN A 468 26.33 26.44 20.13
C ASN A 468 26.66 27.60 21.09
N LEU A 469 25.63 28.22 21.68
CA LEU A 469 25.70 29.19 22.78
C LEU A 469 25.00 28.58 24.00
#